data_AF-A0A9P1HZL2-F1
#
_entry.id   AF-A0A9P1HZL2-F1
#
_cell.length_a   1.000
_cell.length_b   1.000
_cell.length_c   1.000
_cell.angle_alpha   90.00
_cell.angle_beta   90.00
_cell.angle_gamma   90.00
#
_symmetry.space_group_name_H-M   'P 1'
#
loop_
_entity.id
_entity.type
_entity.pdbx_description
1 polymer ?
#
loop_
_entity_poly.entity_id
_entity_poly.type
_entity_poly.pdbx_seq_one_letter_code
_entity_poly.pdbx_strand_id
1 'polypeptide(L)'
;MEMDEETKRNCFQSKSPYVEKFLTYEISNGRDQRYLDLLWRWYEKSGNYDKAATLLSRLADSTRPEVSLSQRFSYLSHAIMCAEASNDEKTRACLEDLRDKVEVARIQISIRDCLKGLSNPSPAQREAIRTLDGPILPLQDLLFNFAVPLDLFKIQLSIYHCGRLYHEDTIMDLWEKILDSELNINDDPAERLRCSLKELHSIFNRTKYFPTEWIVRRLLAKGATSRTIDPSFYFDLIKDVSMSSNQFLNLLLDEYRNGDPFWSKDEFGQKYIVKVGICHAEALLENPNDLKRKAELVGSCEALLSAFSLDSRLVSATPSLRQLSSPLSVLLHRLNGLR
;
A
#
# COMPACT_ATOMS: atom_id res chain seq x y z
N MET A 1 13.09 0.13 43.07
CA MET A 1 11.98 -0.05 44.03
C MET A 1 10.77 -0.42 43.21
N GLU A 2 10.41 -1.70 43.21
CA GLU A 2 9.29 -2.22 42.43
C GLU A 2 7.98 -1.63 42.96
N MET A 3 7.14 -1.12 42.05
CA MET A 3 5.82 -0.63 42.40
C MET A 3 4.93 -1.84 42.70
N ASP A 4 4.57 -1.97 43.98
CA ASP A 4 3.71 -3.03 44.50
C ASP A 4 2.35 -3.09 43.76
N GLU A 5 1.91 -4.31 43.42
CA GLU A 5 0.69 -4.57 42.65
C GLU A 5 -0.57 -4.08 43.38
N GLU A 6 -0.55 -4.09 44.71
CA GLU A 6 -1.64 -3.59 45.53
C GLU A 6 -1.77 -2.06 45.39
N THR A 7 -0.63 -1.35 45.32
CA THR A 7 -0.59 0.10 45.08
C THR A 7 -1.19 0.47 43.71
N LYS A 8 -0.91 -0.32 42.67
CA LYS A 8 -1.53 -0.15 41.33
C LYS A 8 -3.04 -0.32 41.40
N ARG A 9 -3.50 -1.41 42.03
CA ARG A 9 -4.93 -1.74 42.16
C ARG A 9 -5.70 -0.66 42.93
N ASN A 10 -5.09 -0.16 44.01
CA ASN A 10 -5.67 0.89 44.85
C ASN A 10 -5.79 2.22 44.11
N CYS A 11 -4.78 2.61 43.31
CA CYS A 11 -4.87 3.82 42.48
C CYS A 11 -6.01 3.72 41.46
N PHE A 12 -6.21 2.55 40.84
CA PHE A 12 -7.30 2.35 39.89
C PHE A 12 -8.68 2.33 40.55
N GLN A 13 -8.84 1.77 41.74
CA GLN A 13 -10.14 1.67 42.40
C GLN A 13 -10.54 2.97 43.12
N SER A 14 -9.57 3.80 43.47
CA SER A 14 -9.78 5.00 44.26
C SER A 14 -10.34 6.16 43.41
N LYS A 15 -11.45 6.76 43.88
CA LYS A 15 -11.97 8.05 43.39
C LYS A 15 -11.36 9.25 44.14
N SER A 16 -10.30 9.02 44.91
CA SER A 16 -9.71 10.05 45.76
C SER A 16 -9.07 11.18 44.93
N PRO A 17 -9.33 12.46 45.26
CA PRO A 17 -8.73 13.60 44.59
C PRO A 17 -7.21 13.72 44.84
N TYR A 18 -6.66 12.93 45.77
CA TYR A 18 -5.24 12.93 46.09
C TYR A 18 -4.39 12.03 45.18
N VAL A 19 -5.01 11.15 44.37
CA VAL A 19 -4.28 10.24 43.48
C VAL A 19 -3.46 11.01 42.45
N GLU A 20 -4.05 12.02 41.81
CA GLU A 20 -3.35 12.88 40.83
C GLU A 20 -2.13 13.57 41.46
N LYS A 21 -2.30 14.12 42.67
CA LYS A 21 -1.21 14.79 43.42
C LYS A 21 -0.09 13.81 43.78
N PHE A 22 -0.44 12.61 44.27
CA PHE A 22 0.53 11.57 44.62
C PHE A 22 1.33 11.12 43.40
N LEU A 23 0.65 10.78 42.30
CA LEU A 23 1.31 10.33 41.07
C LEU A 23 2.22 11.43 40.49
N THR A 24 1.74 12.68 40.45
CA THR A 24 2.52 13.82 39.96
C THR A 24 3.75 14.07 40.84
N TYR A 25 3.60 13.97 42.16
CA TYR A 25 4.71 14.08 43.11
C TYR A 25 5.77 12.99 42.85
N GLU A 26 5.35 11.74 42.68
CA GLU A 26 6.29 10.64 42.41
C GLU A 26 7.00 10.79 41.06
N ILE A 27 6.30 11.29 40.03
CA ILE A 27 6.90 11.62 38.73
C ILE A 27 7.94 12.74 38.87
N SER A 28 7.63 13.80 39.62
CA SER A 28 8.55 14.93 39.84
C SER A 28 9.82 14.54 40.62
N ASN A 29 9.75 13.49 41.43
CA ASN A 29 10.90 12.92 42.14
C ASN A 29 11.76 12.00 41.25
N GLY A 30 11.55 12.03 39.93
CA GLY A 30 12.36 11.29 38.96
C GLY A 30 12.05 9.79 38.90
N ARG A 31 10.87 9.35 39.36
CA ARG A 31 10.50 7.94 39.32
C ARG A 31 10.13 7.44 37.91
N ASP A 32 10.17 6.11 37.82
CA ASP A 32 10.07 5.25 36.64
C ASP A 32 8.84 5.54 35.74
N GLN A 33 8.97 5.24 34.45
CA GLN A 33 7.96 5.38 33.39
C GLN A 33 6.59 4.79 33.79
N ARG A 34 6.61 3.78 34.66
CA ARG A 34 5.43 3.09 35.20
C ARG A 34 4.44 4.03 35.92
N TYR A 35 4.90 5.11 36.54
CA TYR A 35 4.02 6.08 37.21
C TYR A 35 3.29 6.98 36.20
N LEU A 36 3.94 7.33 35.09
CA LEU A 36 3.30 8.02 33.97
C LEU A 36 2.24 7.14 33.33
N ASP A 37 2.53 5.84 33.19
CA ASP A 37 1.57 4.86 32.68
C ASP A 37 0.34 4.69 33.59
N LEU A 38 0.57 4.72 34.91
CA LEU A 38 -0.51 4.67 35.89
C LEU A 38 -1.37 5.94 35.84
N LEU A 39 -0.75 7.11 35.64
CA LEU A 39 -1.43 8.40 35.62
C LEU A 39 -2.38 8.54 34.42
N TRP A 40 -1.95 8.22 33.19
CA TRP A 40 -2.85 8.36 32.04
C TRP A 40 -4.03 7.36 32.10
N ARG A 41 -3.80 6.13 32.57
CA ARG A 41 -4.86 5.14 32.75
C ARG A 41 -5.87 5.56 33.83
N TRP A 42 -5.39 6.23 34.87
CA TRP A 42 -6.26 6.83 35.88
C TRP A 42 -7.10 7.96 35.26
N TYR A 43 -6.51 8.86 34.48
CA TYR A 43 -7.24 9.92 33.78
C TYR A 43 -8.34 9.35 32.86
N GLU A 44 -8.02 8.32 32.07
CA GLU A 44 -8.98 7.63 31.21
C GLU A 44 -10.15 7.05 32.03
N LYS A 45 -9.85 6.34 33.12
CA LYS A 45 -10.87 5.75 34.00
C LYS A 45 -11.74 6.80 34.71
N SER A 46 -11.16 7.95 35.03
CA SER A 46 -11.86 9.07 35.66
C SER A 46 -12.66 9.93 34.67
N GLY A 47 -12.59 9.65 33.37
CA GLY A 47 -13.27 10.42 32.32
C GLY A 47 -12.56 11.73 31.92
N ASN A 48 -11.33 11.94 32.39
CA ASN A 48 -10.50 13.11 32.07
C ASN A 48 -9.70 12.86 30.79
N TYR A 49 -10.40 12.66 29.67
CA TYR A 49 -9.79 12.24 28.41
C TYR A 49 -8.86 13.29 27.79
N ASP A 50 -9.12 14.58 28.01
CA ASP A 50 -8.27 15.71 27.64
C ASP A 50 -6.87 15.61 28.29
N LYS A 51 -6.83 15.34 29.60
CA LYS A 51 -5.59 15.17 30.35
C LYS A 51 -4.85 13.91 29.92
N ALA A 52 -5.57 12.81 29.70
CA ALA A 52 -5.01 11.55 29.21
C ALA A 52 -4.35 11.73 27.83
N ALA A 53 -5.07 12.30 26.86
CA ALA A 53 -4.57 12.54 25.50
C ALA A 53 -3.33 13.44 25.50
N THR A 54 -3.36 14.53 26.28
CA THR A 54 -2.23 15.45 26.39
C THR A 54 -1.00 14.77 26.99
N LEU A 55 -1.18 13.97 28.04
CA LEU A 55 -0.08 13.23 28.67
C LEU A 55 0.51 12.19 27.71
N LEU A 56 -0.34 11.40 27.06
CA LEU A 56 0.07 10.37 26.10
C LEU A 56 0.83 10.97 24.90
N SER A 57 0.37 12.09 24.36
CA SER A 57 1.07 12.84 23.31
C SER A 57 2.49 13.23 23.75
N ARG A 58 2.62 13.79 24.96
CA ARG A 58 3.94 14.13 25.53
C ARG A 58 4.84 12.92 25.77
N LEU A 59 4.28 11.77 26.14
CA LEU A 59 5.04 10.53 26.31
C LEU A 59 5.58 10.03 24.97
N ALA A 60 4.78 10.12 23.92
CA ALA A 60 5.20 9.76 22.57
C ALA A 60 6.33 10.67 22.03
N ASP A 61 6.31 11.96 22.38
CA ASP A 61 7.33 12.95 21.99
C ASP A 61 8.60 12.91 22.86
N SER A 62 8.60 12.18 23.98
CA SER A 62 9.71 12.20 24.96
C SER A 62 11.03 11.70 24.37
N THR A 63 12.19 12.28 24.66
CA THR A 63 13.48 11.75 24.13
C THR A 63 14.09 10.63 24.97
N ARG A 64 13.30 10.04 25.88
CA ARG A 64 13.76 9.03 26.83
C ARG A 64 14.17 7.74 26.11
N PRO A 65 15.40 7.22 26.34
CA PRO A 65 15.89 6.02 25.65
C PRO A 65 15.17 4.74 26.09
N GLU A 66 14.49 4.75 27.25
CA GLU A 66 13.74 3.60 27.77
C GLU A 66 12.41 3.37 27.04
N VAL A 67 11.95 4.35 26.26
CA VAL A 67 10.67 4.30 25.55
C VAL A 67 10.91 3.94 24.09
N SER A 68 10.60 2.68 23.74
CA SER A 68 10.74 2.16 22.38
C SER A 68 9.74 2.77 21.40
N LEU A 69 10.04 2.71 20.10
CA LEU A 69 9.13 3.16 19.05
C LEU A 69 7.76 2.47 19.12
N SER A 70 7.72 1.17 19.40
CA SER A 70 6.45 0.45 19.54
C SER A 70 5.61 0.97 20.71
N GLN A 71 6.25 1.36 21.82
CA GLN A 71 5.57 1.97 22.95
C GLN A 71 5.03 3.38 22.61
N ARG A 72 5.80 4.18 21.86
CA ARG A 72 5.38 5.51 21.37
C ARG A 72 4.18 5.42 20.44
N PHE A 73 4.20 4.46 19.53
CA PHE A 73 3.07 4.17 18.65
C PHE A 73 1.80 3.81 19.44
N SER A 74 1.95 3.00 20.49
CA SER A 74 0.85 2.67 21.40
C SER A 74 0.33 3.92 22.12
N TYR A 75 1.22 4.78 22.64
CA TYR A 75 0.83 6.03 23.27
C TYR A 75 0.05 6.95 22.32
N LEU A 76 0.53 7.13 21.09
CA LEU A 76 -0.20 7.94 20.09
C LEU A 76 -1.57 7.35 19.76
N SER A 77 -1.66 6.03 19.56
CA SER A 77 -2.93 5.36 19.29
C SER A 77 -3.93 5.54 20.44
N HIS A 78 -3.47 5.42 21.70
CA HIS A 78 -4.30 5.72 22.86
C HIS A 78 -4.64 7.21 23.00
N ALA A 79 -3.73 8.10 22.64
CA ALA A 79 -3.98 9.54 22.66
C ALA A 79 -5.11 9.91 21.70
N ILE A 80 -5.16 9.30 20.52
CA ILE A 80 -6.26 9.48 19.55
C ILE A 80 -7.59 9.02 20.15
N MET A 81 -7.65 7.82 20.73
CA MET A 81 -8.88 7.31 21.35
C MET A 81 -9.40 8.24 22.47
N CYS A 82 -8.49 8.74 23.32
CA CYS A 82 -8.84 9.71 24.36
C CYS A 82 -9.29 11.04 23.76
N ALA A 83 -8.58 11.56 22.75
CA ALA A 83 -8.93 12.83 22.12
C ALA A 83 -10.28 12.77 21.39
N GLU A 84 -10.64 11.63 20.80
CA GLU A 84 -11.95 11.40 20.18
C GLU A 84 -13.08 11.37 21.22
N ALA A 85 -12.84 10.77 22.38
CA ALA A 85 -13.77 10.71 23.51
C ALA A 85 -13.87 12.03 24.29
N SER A 86 -12.94 12.97 24.10
CA SER A 86 -12.93 14.25 24.79
C SER A 86 -13.97 15.22 24.21
N ASN A 87 -14.60 15.98 25.11
CA ASN A 87 -15.46 17.13 24.78
C ASN A 87 -14.68 18.45 24.66
N ASP A 88 -13.38 18.45 24.98
CA ASP A 88 -12.53 19.65 24.90
C ASP A 88 -12.11 19.93 23.44
N GLU A 89 -12.46 21.12 22.95
CA GLU A 89 -12.23 21.54 21.56
C GLU A 89 -10.74 21.58 21.19
N LYS A 90 -9.87 21.99 22.12
CA LYS A 90 -8.42 22.04 21.90
C LYS A 90 -7.84 20.64 21.71
N THR A 91 -8.26 19.69 22.54
CA THR A 91 -7.85 18.29 22.45
C THR A 91 -8.29 17.70 21.11
N ARG A 92 -9.53 18.00 20.67
CA ARG A 92 -10.05 17.56 19.38
C ARG A 92 -9.31 18.17 18.19
N ALA A 93 -8.86 19.43 18.31
CA ALA A 93 -8.06 20.10 17.27
C ALA A 93 -6.70 19.43 17.04
N CYS A 94 -6.13 18.76 18.06
CA CYS A 94 -4.87 18.02 17.93
C CYS A 94 -5.01 16.64 17.26
N LEU A 95 -6.23 16.19 16.90
CA LEU A 95 -6.45 14.85 16.32
C LEU A 95 -5.70 14.63 15.01
N GLU A 96 -5.64 15.65 14.14
CA GLU A 96 -4.93 15.54 12.87
C GLU A 96 -3.41 15.36 13.11
N ASP A 97 -2.80 16.18 13.97
CA ASP A 97 -1.38 16.06 14.34
C ASP A 97 -1.05 14.68 14.93
N LEU A 98 -1.91 14.16 15.81
CA LEU A 98 -1.73 12.82 16.37
C LEU A 98 -1.82 11.72 15.28
N ARG A 99 -2.75 11.84 14.33
CA ARG A 99 -2.90 10.89 13.21
C ARG A 99 -1.71 10.95 12.26
N ASP A 100 -1.23 12.14 11.93
CA ASP A 100 -0.05 12.34 11.10
C ASP A 100 1.19 11.71 11.78
N LYS A 101 1.39 11.95 13.09
CA LYS A 101 2.47 11.32 13.86
C LYS A 101 2.37 9.79 13.90
N VAL A 102 1.16 9.23 14.01
CA VAL A 102 0.94 7.78 13.94
C VAL A 102 1.39 7.23 12.59
N GLU A 103 1.11 7.94 11.49
CA GLU A 103 1.52 7.49 10.15
C GLU A 103 3.04 7.52 9.99
N VAL A 104 3.72 8.57 10.46
CA VAL A 104 5.19 8.62 10.50
C VAL A 104 5.78 7.50 11.35
N ALA A 105 5.21 7.24 12.54
CA ALA A 105 5.66 6.15 13.40
C ALA A 105 5.47 4.77 12.74
N ARG A 106 4.38 4.54 11.99
CA ARG A 106 4.17 3.30 11.22
C ARG A 106 5.24 3.12 10.16
N ILE A 107 5.54 4.16 9.39
CA ILE A 107 6.61 4.15 8.38
C ILE A 107 7.96 3.78 9.03
N GLN A 108 8.30 4.40 10.15
CA GLN A 108 9.53 4.11 10.87
C GLN A 108 9.58 2.66 11.40
N ILE A 109 8.45 2.14 11.90
CA ILE A 109 8.31 0.72 12.28
C ILE A 109 8.58 -0.19 11.08
N SER A 110 7.98 0.10 9.91
CA SER A 110 8.20 -0.69 8.70
C SER A 110 9.68 -0.74 8.29
N ILE A 111 10.40 0.39 8.33
CA ILE A 111 11.84 0.44 8.04
C ILE A 111 12.62 -0.43 9.03
N ARG A 112 12.32 -0.29 10.33
CA ARG A 112 12.97 -1.06 11.40
C ARG A 112 12.75 -2.56 11.21
N ASP A 113 11.54 -2.97 10.87
CA ASP A 113 11.16 -4.37 10.72
C ASP A 113 11.79 -4.99 9.47
N CYS A 114 11.93 -4.24 8.37
CA CYS A 114 12.75 -4.65 7.22
C CYS A 114 14.20 -4.95 7.62
N LEU A 115 14.81 -4.10 8.44
CA LEU A 115 16.19 -4.31 8.92
C LEU A 115 16.30 -5.48 9.90
N LYS A 116 15.30 -5.69 10.77
CA LYS A 116 15.26 -6.82 11.70
C LYS A 116 15.08 -8.17 11.00
N GLY A 117 14.48 -8.19 9.81
CA GLY A 117 14.33 -9.40 8.99
C GLY A 117 15.63 -9.93 8.39
N LEU A 118 16.73 -9.16 8.43
CA LEU A 118 18.03 -9.57 7.91
C LEU A 118 18.67 -10.63 8.82
N SER A 119 19.09 -11.77 8.27
CA SER A 119 19.65 -12.87 9.05
C SER A 119 20.98 -12.52 9.74
N ASN A 120 21.79 -11.63 9.15
CA ASN A 120 23.09 -11.22 9.69
C ASN A 120 23.31 -9.69 9.53
N PRO A 121 22.76 -8.86 10.43
CA PRO A 121 22.91 -7.41 10.33
C PRO A 121 24.33 -6.98 10.68
N SER A 122 24.92 -6.15 9.82
CA SER A 122 26.19 -5.45 10.07
C SER A 122 26.12 -4.57 11.32
N PRO A 123 27.27 -4.17 11.91
CA PRO A 123 27.28 -3.23 13.04
C PRO A 123 26.52 -1.93 12.76
N ALA A 124 26.63 -1.39 11.54
CA ALA A 124 25.90 -0.21 11.11
C ALA A 124 24.38 -0.44 11.06
N GLN A 125 23.93 -1.60 10.57
CA GLN A 125 22.50 -1.96 10.56
C GLN A 125 21.94 -2.16 11.97
N ARG A 126 22.74 -2.71 12.90
CA ARG A 126 22.34 -2.83 14.31
C ARG A 126 22.18 -1.46 14.96
N GLU A 127 23.08 -0.52 14.66
CA GLU A 127 22.94 0.86 15.13
C GLU A 127 21.72 1.53 14.53
N ALA A 128 21.47 1.37 13.23
CA ALA A 128 20.28 1.87 12.56
C ALA A 128 18.99 1.35 13.20
N ILE A 129 18.91 0.04 13.52
CA ILE A 129 17.78 -0.55 14.24
C ILE A 129 17.58 0.12 15.60
N ARG A 130 18.68 0.40 16.34
CA ARG A 130 18.62 1.08 17.65
C ARG A 130 18.12 2.52 17.51
N THR A 131 18.61 3.26 16.51
CA THR A 131 18.14 4.62 16.21
C THR A 131 16.66 4.62 15.86
N LEU A 132 16.23 3.70 14.99
CA LEU A 132 14.84 3.57 14.59
C LEU A 132 13.93 3.12 15.73
N ASP A 133 14.41 2.38 16.73
CA ASP A 133 13.61 1.99 17.90
C ASP A 133 13.49 3.10 18.96
N GLY A 134 14.02 4.29 18.68
CA GLY A 134 13.99 5.47 19.55
C GLY A 134 12.86 6.46 19.27
N PRO A 135 13.11 7.79 19.36
CA PRO A 135 12.14 8.83 19.03
C PRO A 135 11.64 8.75 17.59
N ILE A 136 10.45 9.30 17.34
CA ILE A 136 9.89 9.41 15.99
C ILE A 136 10.73 10.43 15.22
N LEU A 137 11.31 10.00 14.11
CA LEU A 137 12.20 10.80 13.29
C LEU A 137 11.43 11.61 12.24
N PRO A 138 11.95 12.76 11.80
CA PRO A 138 11.42 13.48 10.64
C PRO A 138 11.35 12.60 9.39
N LEU A 139 10.31 12.77 8.56
CA LEU A 139 10.14 12.04 7.30
C LEU A 139 11.37 12.16 6.37
N GLN A 140 12.00 13.33 6.35
CA GLN A 140 13.20 13.57 5.54
C GLN A 140 14.37 12.67 5.98
N ASP A 141 14.55 12.49 7.29
CA ASP A 141 15.59 11.62 7.83
C ASP A 141 15.27 10.15 7.54
N LEU A 142 14.01 9.75 7.68
CA LEU A 142 13.55 8.41 7.31
C LEU A 142 13.80 8.11 5.82
N LEU A 143 13.59 9.09 4.95
CA LEU A 143 13.79 8.96 3.51
C LEU A 143 15.28 8.81 3.16
N PHE A 144 16.10 9.82 3.52
CA PHE A 144 17.45 9.92 3.01
C PHE A 144 18.47 9.08 3.78
N ASN A 145 18.25 8.85 5.08
CA ASN A 145 19.20 8.09 5.90
C ASN A 145 18.88 6.58 5.92
N PHE A 146 17.66 6.16 5.54
CA PHE A 146 17.24 4.76 5.60
C PHE A 146 16.56 4.26 4.32
N ALA A 147 15.43 4.84 3.91
CA ALA A 147 14.63 4.26 2.83
C ALA A 147 15.32 4.28 1.46
N VAL A 148 16.06 5.36 1.13
CA VAL A 148 16.84 5.47 -0.10
C VAL A 148 18.07 4.56 -0.08
N PRO A 149 18.96 4.59 0.93
CA PRO A 149 20.14 3.71 0.98
C PRO A 149 19.85 2.22 1.02
N LEU A 150 18.65 1.83 1.47
CA LEU A 150 18.21 0.43 1.58
C LEU A 150 17.30 -0.01 0.44
N ASP A 151 17.10 0.83 -0.59
CA ASP A 151 16.22 0.53 -1.74
C ASP A 151 14.79 0.11 -1.34
N LEU A 152 14.26 0.69 -0.27
CA LEU A 152 12.93 0.38 0.26
C LEU A 152 11.85 1.15 -0.51
N PHE A 153 11.68 0.85 -1.79
CA PHE A 153 10.88 1.67 -2.72
C PHE A 153 9.41 1.83 -2.29
N LYS A 154 8.77 0.77 -1.78
CA LYS A 154 7.40 0.85 -1.25
C LYS A 154 7.30 1.81 -0.06
N ILE A 155 8.33 1.84 0.79
CA ILE A 155 8.38 2.74 1.95
C ILE A 155 8.65 4.18 1.51
N GLN A 156 9.51 4.38 0.51
CA GLN A 156 9.71 5.70 -0.09
C GLN A 156 8.36 6.26 -0.60
N LEU A 157 7.51 5.42 -1.23
CA LEU A 157 6.19 5.83 -1.71
C LEU A 157 5.28 6.23 -0.56
N SER A 158 5.27 5.45 0.53
CA SER A 158 4.55 5.79 1.77
C SER A 158 5.04 7.10 2.40
N ILE A 159 6.35 7.41 2.34
CA ILE A 159 6.90 8.67 2.83
C ILE A 159 6.40 9.85 1.98
N TYR A 160 6.45 9.75 0.65
CA TYR A 160 5.93 10.79 -0.24
C TYR A 160 4.43 11.03 -0.01
N HIS A 161 3.65 9.96 0.14
CA HIS A 161 2.22 10.02 0.48
C HIS A 161 1.98 10.73 1.82
N CYS A 162 2.65 10.28 2.88
CA CYS A 162 2.52 10.83 4.23
C CYS A 162 2.91 12.32 4.28
N GLY A 163 3.99 12.70 3.57
CA GLY A 163 4.42 14.09 3.45
C GLY A 163 3.57 14.96 2.52
N ARG A 164 2.55 14.38 1.85
CA ARG A 164 1.75 15.05 0.81
C ARG A 164 2.61 15.62 -0.34
N LEU A 165 3.76 15.01 -0.59
CA LEU A 165 4.76 15.42 -1.59
C LEU A 165 4.55 14.62 -2.88
N TYR A 166 3.98 15.27 -3.90
CA TYR A 166 3.74 14.63 -5.20
C TYR A 166 4.55 15.31 -6.30
N HIS A 167 5.46 14.54 -6.89
CA HIS A 167 6.19 14.87 -8.10
C HIS A 167 6.02 13.71 -9.07
N GLU A 168 5.36 13.94 -10.20
CA GLU A 168 4.95 12.87 -11.11
C GLU A 168 6.13 12.00 -11.55
N ASP A 169 7.20 12.61 -12.04
CA ASP A 169 8.41 11.89 -12.47
C ASP A 169 8.97 11.00 -11.35
N THR A 170 9.07 11.54 -10.12
CA THR A 170 9.59 10.79 -8.98
C THR A 170 8.69 9.61 -8.60
N ILE A 171 7.36 9.79 -8.65
CA ILE A 171 6.42 8.71 -8.34
C ILE A 171 6.46 7.63 -9.41
N MET A 172 6.53 8.00 -10.70
CA MET A 172 6.64 7.04 -11.80
C MET A 172 7.97 6.27 -11.77
N ASP A 173 9.08 6.95 -11.52
CA ASP A 173 10.40 6.33 -11.34
C ASP A 173 10.40 5.34 -10.16
N LEU A 174 9.69 5.69 -9.09
CA LEU A 174 9.59 4.82 -7.94
C LEU A 174 8.74 3.59 -8.22
N TRP A 175 7.62 3.75 -8.94
CA TRP A 175 6.83 2.62 -9.41
C TRP A 175 7.63 1.72 -10.35
N GLU A 176 8.44 2.28 -11.24
CA GLU A 176 9.33 1.49 -12.09
C GLU A 176 10.24 0.58 -11.26
N LYS A 177 10.90 1.14 -10.24
CA LYS A 177 11.75 0.41 -9.30
C LYS A 177 10.98 -0.64 -8.48
N ILE A 178 9.76 -0.32 -8.03
CA ILE A 178 8.90 -1.29 -7.33
C ILE A 178 8.62 -2.48 -8.25
N LEU A 179 8.15 -2.22 -9.47
CA LEU A 179 7.82 -3.28 -10.43
C LEU A 179 9.05 -4.14 -10.77
N ASP A 180 10.21 -3.51 -11.00
CA ASP A 180 11.46 -4.23 -11.25
C ASP A 180 11.89 -5.08 -10.05
N SER A 181 11.79 -4.54 -8.84
CA SER A 181 12.18 -5.26 -7.62
C SER A 181 11.33 -6.50 -7.38
N GLU A 182 10.03 -6.45 -7.66
CA GLU A 182 9.13 -7.60 -7.47
C GLU A 182 9.26 -8.64 -8.58
N LEU A 183 9.58 -8.22 -9.81
CA LEU A 183 9.74 -9.12 -10.97
C LEU A 183 11.10 -9.84 -11.00
N ASN A 184 12.13 -9.30 -10.35
CA ASN A 184 13.49 -9.87 -10.35
C ASN A 184 13.69 -11.02 -9.33
N ILE A 185 12.67 -11.37 -8.54
CA ILE A 185 12.78 -12.38 -7.48
C ILE A 185 12.41 -13.76 -8.06
N ASN A 186 13.26 -14.77 -7.80
CA ASN A 186 13.15 -16.11 -8.42
C ASN A 186 11.93 -16.95 -7.97
N ASP A 187 11.27 -16.58 -6.87
CA ASP A 187 10.11 -17.30 -6.33
C ASP A 187 8.81 -16.65 -6.80
N ASP A 188 8.12 -17.30 -7.75
CA ASP A 188 6.79 -16.93 -8.29
C ASP A 188 6.54 -15.41 -8.38
N PRO A 189 7.22 -14.71 -9.29
CA PRO A 189 7.20 -13.24 -9.36
C PRO A 189 5.79 -12.68 -9.62
N ALA A 190 4.92 -13.47 -10.27
CA ALA A 190 3.56 -13.04 -10.61
C ALA A 190 2.67 -12.92 -9.36
N GLU A 191 2.56 -13.99 -8.55
CA GLU A 191 1.68 -13.96 -7.38
C GLU A 191 2.17 -12.95 -6.33
N ARG A 192 3.49 -12.85 -6.16
CA ARG A 192 4.10 -11.87 -5.25
C ARG A 192 3.83 -10.43 -5.69
N LEU A 193 3.99 -10.15 -6.98
CA LEU A 193 3.66 -8.85 -7.56
C LEU A 193 2.18 -8.50 -7.35
N ARG A 194 1.26 -9.46 -7.56
CA ARG A 194 -0.17 -9.24 -7.31
C ARG A 194 -0.47 -8.94 -5.85
N CYS A 195 0.05 -9.73 -4.92
CA CYS A 195 -0.10 -9.48 -3.50
C CYS A 195 0.39 -8.07 -3.13
N SER A 196 1.55 -7.68 -3.65
CA SER A 196 2.15 -6.37 -3.43
C SER A 196 1.30 -5.22 -4.00
N LEU A 197 0.81 -5.37 -5.24
CA LEU A 197 -0.04 -4.36 -5.87
C LEU A 197 -1.40 -4.24 -5.19
N LYS A 198 -1.97 -5.36 -4.71
CA LYS A 198 -3.21 -5.38 -3.93
C LYS A 198 -3.06 -4.65 -2.61
N GLU A 199 -1.95 -4.88 -1.90
CA GLU A 199 -1.63 -4.18 -0.65
C GLU A 199 -1.48 -2.67 -0.92
N LEU A 200 -0.64 -2.28 -1.89
CA LEU A 200 -0.43 -0.87 -2.23
C LEU A 200 -1.71 -0.19 -2.72
N HIS A 201 -2.53 -0.89 -3.50
CA HIS A 201 -3.84 -0.39 -3.92
C HIS A 201 -4.74 -0.16 -2.71
N SER A 202 -4.77 -1.07 -1.73
CA SER A 202 -5.58 -0.87 -0.52
C SER A 202 -5.22 0.41 0.25
N ILE A 203 -3.95 0.82 0.20
CA ILE A 203 -3.43 2.03 0.85
C ILE A 203 -3.70 3.27 -0.01
N PHE A 204 -3.44 3.20 -1.32
CA PHE A 204 -3.34 4.38 -2.17
C PHE A 204 -4.48 4.55 -3.19
N ASN A 205 -5.48 3.65 -3.25
CA ASN A 205 -6.54 3.63 -4.30
C ASN A 205 -7.30 4.95 -4.51
N ARG A 206 -7.43 5.78 -3.48
CA ARG A 206 -8.14 7.08 -3.53
C ARG A 206 -7.21 8.26 -3.80
N THR A 207 -5.97 7.99 -4.17
CA THR A 207 -4.91 8.99 -4.27
C THR A 207 -4.20 8.90 -5.60
N LYS A 208 -3.60 10.01 -6.02
CA LYS A 208 -2.74 10.07 -7.21
C LYS A 208 -1.42 9.28 -7.08
N TYR A 209 -1.11 8.74 -5.90
CA TYR A 209 0.10 7.94 -5.68
C TYR A 209 0.00 6.52 -6.23
N PHE A 210 -1.19 6.07 -6.64
CA PHE A 210 -1.40 4.79 -7.32
C PHE A 210 -1.94 5.03 -8.75
N PRO A 211 -1.06 5.18 -9.74
CA PRO A 211 -1.45 5.43 -11.12
C PRO A 211 -1.84 4.11 -11.81
N THR A 212 -3.04 3.59 -11.53
CA THR A 212 -3.52 2.26 -11.96
C THR A 212 -3.33 2.01 -13.45
N GLU A 213 -3.71 2.97 -14.30
CA GLU A 213 -3.60 2.83 -15.76
C GLU A 213 -2.15 2.75 -16.23
N TRP A 214 -1.27 3.57 -15.64
CA TRP A 214 0.16 3.55 -15.93
C TRP A 214 0.80 2.23 -15.48
N ILE A 215 0.47 1.73 -14.28
CA ILE A 215 0.99 0.46 -13.76
C ILE A 215 0.62 -0.69 -14.70
N VAL A 216 -0.66 -0.76 -15.12
CA VAL A 216 -1.13 -1.82 -16.02
C VAL A 216 -0.45 -1.73 -17.38
N ARG A 217 -0.34 -0.55 -17.99
CA ARG A 217 0.43 -0.36 -19.23
C ARG A 217 1.88 -0.78 -19.08
N ARG A 218 2.52 -0.40 -17.98
CA ARG A 218 3.92 -0.72 -17.75
C ARG A 218 4.14 -2.22 -17.57
N LEU A 219 3.24 -2.91 -16.89
CA LEU A 219 3.24 -4.36 -16.78
C LEU A 219 3.01 -5.06 -18.12
N LEU A 220 2.11 -4.56 -18.96
CA LEU A 220 1.91 -5.07 -20.32
C LEU A 220 3.23 -4.99 -21.11
N ALA A 221 3.89 -3.84 -21.10
CA ALA A 221 5.17 -3.65 -21.79
C ALA A 221 6.28 -4.57 -21.24
N LYS A 222 6.38 -4.70 -19.90
CA LYS A 222 7.33 -5.62 -19.27
C LYS A 222 7.04 -7.08 -19.63
N GLY A 223 5.79 -7.52 -19.52
CA GLY A 223 5.37 -8.89 -19.86
C GLY A 223 5.65 -9.26 -21.32
N ALA A 224 5.46 -8.31 -22.25
CA ALA A 224 5.79 -8.48 -23.66
C ALA A 224 7.31 -8.64 -23.89
N THR A 225 8.15 -8.00 -23.07
CA THR A 225 9.61 -7.97 -23.24
C THR A 225 10.32 -9.09 -22.47
N SER A 226 9.96 -9.33 -21.21
CA SER A 226 10.66 -10.24 -20.29
C SER A 226 10.12 -11.68 -20.32
N ARG A 227 8.91 -11.91 -20.88
CA ARG A 227 8.19 -13.20 -20.88
C ARG A 227 7.94 -13.80 -19.49
N THR A 228 8.07 -13.01 -18.43
CA THR A 228 7.89 -13.48 -17.04
C THR A 228 6.43 -13.45 -16.57
N ILE A 229 5.56 -12.70 -17.27
CA ILE A 229 4.16 -12.50 -16.89
C ILE A 229 3.25 -13.24 -17.88
N ASP A 230 2.52 -14.24 -17.39
CA ASP A 230 1.55 -14.98 -18.19
C ASP A 230 0.33 -14.10 -18.57
N PRO A 231 -0.26 -14.23 -19.78
CA PRO A 231 -1.43 -13.44 -20.17
C PRO A 231 -2.66 -13.56 -19.26
N SER A 232 -2.84 -14.69 -18.55
CA SER A 232 -3.95 -14.88 -17.61
C SER A 232 -3.84 -14.01 -16.35
N PHE A 233 -2.62 -13.57 -16.00
CA PHE A 233 -2.31 -12.72 -14.85
C PHE A 233 -3.21 -11.47 -14.75
N TYR A 234 -3.48 -10.83 -15.89
CA TYR A 234 -4.19 -9.56 -15.92
C TYR A 234 -5.65 -9.68 -15.51
N PHE A 235 -6.28 -10.85 -15.69
CA PHE A 235 -7.69 -11.03 -15.34
C PHE A 235 -7.94 -10.84 -13.84
N ASP A 236 -7.04 -11.35 -13.00
CA ASP A 236 -7.17 -11.16 -11.57
C ASP A 236 -6.48 -9.88 -11.09
N LEU A 237 -5.39 -9.45 -11.73
CA LEU A 237 -4.77 -8.15 -11.44
C LEU A 237 -5.79 -7.02 -11.48
N ILE A 238 -6.59 -6.91 -12.56
CA ILE A 238 -7.51 -5.78 -12.70
C ILE A 238 -8.58 -5.76 -11.59
N LYS A 239 -8.95 -6.93 -11.06
CA LYS A 239 -9.86 -7.03 -9.91
C LYS A 239 -9.16 -6.55 -8.64
N ASP A 240 -7.93 -6.99 -8.42
CA ASP A 240 -7.13 -6.61 -7.26
C ASP A 240 -6.88 -5.09 -7.21
N VAL A 241 -6.71 -4.43 -8.37
CA VAL A 241 -6.55 -2.97 -8.48
C VAL A 241 -7.83 -2.21 -8.79
N SER A 242 -9.00 -2.86 -8.69
CA SER A 242 -10.33 -2.26 -8.90
C SER A 242 -10.53 -1.56 -10.27
N MET A 243 -9.80 -1.98 -11.30
CA MET A 243 -10.02 -1.55 -12.68
C MET A 243 -11.18 -2.36 -13.30
N SER A 244 -12.12 -1.68 -13.94
CA SER A 244 -13.23 -2.37 -14.61
C SER A 244 -12.76 -3.09 -15.89
N SER A 245 -13.39 -4.20 -16.24
CA SER A 245 -13.10 -4.90 -17.50
C SER A 245 -13.29 -4.00 -18.74
N ASN A 246 -14.27 -3.09 -18.73
CA ASN A 246 -14.46 -2.12 -19.82
C ASN A 246 -13.22 -1.23 -19.98
N GLN A 247 -12.73 -0.65 -18.87
CA GLN A 247 -11.53 0.18 -18.89
C GLN A 247 -10.32 -0.61 -19.38
N PHE A 248 -10.15 -1.84 -18.91
CA PHE A 248 -9.03 -2.69 -19.33
C PHE A 248 -9.08 -3.04 -20.82
N LEU A 249 -10.25 -3.41 -21.36
CA LEU A 249 -10.41 -3.71 -22.78
C LEU A 249 -10.15 -2.49 -23.67
N ASN A 250 -10.63 -1.32 -23.26
CA ASN A 250 -10.37 -0.07 -23.95
C ASN A 250 -8.88 0.31 -23.90
N LEU A 251 -8.21 0.07 -22.76
CA LEU A 251 -6.76 0.25 -22.62
C LEU A 251 -5.99 -0.68 -23.56
N LEU A 252 -6.35 -1.97 -23.64
CA LEU A 252 -5.72 -2.89 -24.59
C LEU A 252 -5.93 -2.47 -26.04
N LEU A 253 -7.13 -1.99 -26.39
CA LEU A 253 -7.44 -1.52 -27.74
C LEU A 253 -6.64 -0.27 -28.10
N ASP A 254 -6.52 0.66 -27.14
CA ASP A 254 -5.76 1.89 -27.31
C ASP A 254 -4.26 1.61 -27.45
N GLU A 255 -3.67 0.78 -26.58
CA GLU A 255 -2.28 0.34 -26.72
C GLU A 255 -2.02 -0.37 -28.05
N TYR A 256 -2.94 -1.21 -28.50
CA TYR A 256 -2.80 -1.93 -29.77
C TYR A 256 -2.85 -1.02 -31.00
N ARG A 257 -3.71 0.01 -30.99
CA ARG A 257 -3.94 0.86 -32.17
C ARG A 257 -3.11 2.15 -32.17
N ASN A 258 -3.00 2.80 -31.02
CA ASN A 258 -2.47 4.14 -30.85
C ASN A 258 -1.22 4.17 -29.95
N GLY A 259 -0.88 3.06 -29.31
CA GLY A 259 0.26 2.97 -28.40
C GLY A 259 1.62 3.04 -29.11
N ASP A 260 2.67 2.66 -28.39
CA ASP A 260 4.03 2.65 -28.92
C ASP A 260 4.13 1.78 -30.21
N PRO A 261 4.90 2.20 -31.24
CA PRO A 261 5.14 1.39 -32.43
C PRO A 261 5.59 -0.04 -32.15
N PHE A 262 6.19 -0.32 -30.97
CA PHE A 262 6.46 -1.65 -30.46
C PHE A 262 5.27 -2.62 -30.63
N TRP A 263 4.04 -2.21 -30.31
CA TRP A 263 2.86 -3.07 -30.37
C TRP A 263 2.46 -3.47 -31.80
N SER A 264 2.84 -2.68 -32.80
CA SER A 264 2.52 -2.93 -34.21
C SER A 264 3.68 -3.52 -35.01
N LYS A 265 4.93 -3.20 -34.63
CA LYS A 265 6.14 -3.60 -35.35
C LYS A 265 6.83 -4.83 -34.77
N ASP A 266 6.72 -5.06 -33.46
CA ASP A 266 7.33 -6.22 -32.82
C ASP A 266 6.37 -7.41 -32.84
N GLU A 267 6.81 -8.53 -33.44
CA GLU A 267 5.98 -9.74 -33.56
C GLU A 267 5.59 -10.31 -32.20
N PHE A 268 6.48 -10.25 -31.20
CA PHE A 268 6.22 -10.80 -29.88
C PHE A 268 5.26 -9.92 -29.08
N GLY A 269 5.48 -8.60 -29.07
CA GLY A 269 4.60 -7.63 -28.43
C GLY A 269 3.19 -7.70 -28.99
N GLN A 270 3.06 -7.71 -30.32
CA GLN A 270 1.78 -7.84 -30.99
C GLN A 270 1.07 -9.16 -30.63
N LYS A 271 1.79 -10.28 -30.62
CA LYS A 271 1.24 -11.58 -30.20
C LYS A 271 0.81 -11.57 -28.73
N TYR A 272 1.60 -10.94 -27.86
CA TYR A 272 1.37 -10.91 -26.42
C TYR A 272 0.09 -10.16 -26.06
N ILE A 273 -0.08 -8.93 -26.56
CA ILE A 273 -1.27 -8.13 -26.27
C ILE A 273 -2.56 -8.78 -26.80
N VAL A 274 -2.50 -9.43 -27.97
CA VAL A 274 -3.63 -10.21 -28.50
C VAL A 274 -3.96 -11.39 -27.60
N LYS A 275 -2.96 -12.12 -27.11
CA LYS A 275 -3.15 -13.22 -26.14
C LYS A 275 -3.78 -12.73 -24.84
N VAL A 276 -3.32 -11.59 -24.29
CA VAL A 276 -3.92 -11.00 -23.09
C VAL A 276 -5.40 -10.71 -23.30
N GLY A 277 -5.77 -10.10 -24.44
CA GLY A 277 -7.18 -9.84 -24.74
C GLY A 277 -8.01 -11.10 -24.97
N ILE A 278 -7.44 -12.14 -25.60
CA ILE A 278 -8.08 -13.47 -25.74
C ILE A 278 -8.35 -14.08 -24.37
N CYS A 279 -7.34 -14.18 -23.51
CA CYS A 279 -7.48 -14.77 -22.17
C CYS A 279 -8.48 -13.98 -21.32
N HIS A 280 -8.48 -12.65 -21.41
CA HIS A 280 -9.45 -11.81 -20.71
C HIS A 280 -10.88 -12.07 -21.19
N ALA A 281 -11.09 -12.14 -22.51
CA ALA A 281 -12.40 -12.42 -23.09
C ALA A 281 -12.90 -13.83 -22.76
N GLU A 282 -12.02 -14.84 -22.77
CA GLU A 282 -12.32 -16.20 -22.34
C GLU A 282 -12.83 -16.24 -20.90
N ALA A 283 -12.10 -15.62 -19.97
CA ALA A 283 -12.45 -15.57 -18.57
C ALA A 283 -13.77 -14.81 -18.30
N LEU A 284 -14.09 -13.79 -19.10
CA LEU A 284 -15.39 -13.13 -19.06
C LEU A 284 -16.54 -14.02 -19.55
N LEU A 285 -16.29 -14.83 -20.57
CA LEU A 285 -17.28 -15.75 -21.15
C LEU A 285 -17.56 -16.99 -20.30
N GLU A 286 -16.71 -17.31 -19.32
CA GLU A 286 -16.99 -18.34 -18.31
C GLU A 286 -18.17 -17.97 -17.40
N ASN A 287 -18.48 -16.68 -17.24
CA ASN A 287 -19.61 -16.18 -16.44
C ASN A 287 -20.60 -15.34 -17.29
N PRO A 288 -21.34 -15.97 -18.23
CA PRO A 288 -22.11 -15.25 -19.26
C PRO A 288 -23.31 -14.47 -18.73
N ASN A 289 -23.84 -14.81 -17.55
CA ASN A 289 -25.02 -14.14 -16.96
C ASN A 289 -24.72 -12.71 -16.51
N ASP A 290 -23.50 -12.43 -16.06
CA ASP A 290 -23.08 -11.08 -15.68
C ASP A 290 -22.73 -10.22 -16.89
N LEU A 291 -22.27 -10.87 -17.96
CA LEU A 291 -21.90 -10.24 -19.23
C LEU A 291 -23.14 -9.79 -20.03
N LYS A 292 -24.19 -10.61 -20.08
CA LYS A 292 -25.48 -10.26 -20.73
C LYS A 292 -26.15 -9.03 -20.16
N ARG A 293 -25.93 -8.75 -18.87
CA ARG A 293 -26.47 -7.57 -18.17
C ARG A 293 -25.68 -6.29 -18.48
N LYS A 294 -24.55 -6.39 -19.18
CA LYS A 294 -23.61 -5.30 -19.44
C LYS A 294 -23.34 -5.17 -20.95
N ALA A 295 -24.32 -4.64 -21.70
CA ALA A 295 -24.21 -4.45 -23.15
C ALA A 295 -22.95 -3.68 -23.59
N GLU A 296 -22.53 -2.70 -22.78
CA GLU A 296 -21.30 -1.93 -22.99
C GLU A 296 -20.03 -2.81 -22.94
N LEU A 297 -20.01 -3.81 -22.06
CA LEU A 297 -18.89 -4.76 -21.93
C LEU A 297 -18.82 -5.73 -23.10
N VAL A 298 -19.97 -6.20 -23.59
CA VAL A 298 -20.04 -6.98 -24.83
C VAL A 298 -19.52 -6.17 -26.01
N GLY A 299 -19.95 -4.91 -26.14
CA GLY A 299 -19.48 -4.02 -27.20
C GLY A 299 -17.97 -3.74 -27.16
N SER A 300 -17.42 -3.52 -25.96
CA SER A 300 -15.98 -3.30 -25.77
C SER A 300 -15.15 -4.54 -26.12
N CYS A 301 -15.60 -5.74 -25.68
CA CYS A 301 -14.98 -7.01 -26.05
C CYS A 301 -15.00 -7.24 -27.57
N GLU A 302 -16.14 -7.00 -28.22
CA GLU A 302 -16.30 -7.18 -29.66
C GLU A 302 -15.43 -6.21 -30.46
N ALA A 303 -15.35 -4.95 -30.04
CA ALA A 303 -14.49 -3.95 -30.67
C ALA A 303 -13.02 -4.37 -30.63
N LEU A 304 -12.54 -4.86 -29.47
CA LEU A 304 -11.18 -5.34 -29.28
C LEU A 304 -10.89 -6.58 -30.14
N LEU A 305 -11.71 -7.63 -30.02
CA LEU A 305 -11.50 -8.88 -30.75
C LEU A 305 -11.64 -8.72 -32.26
N SER A 306 -12.53 -7.83 -32.71
CA SER A 306 -12.68 -7.50 -34.14
C SER A 306 -11.44 -6.80 -34.68
N ALA A 307 -10.82 -5.90 -33.90
CA ALA A 307 -9.56 -5.27 -34.27
C ALA A 307 -8.45 -6.32 -34.45
N PHE A 308 -8.26 -7.20 -33.46
CA PHE A 308 -7.27 -8.28 -33.54
C PHE A 308 -7.55 -9.25 -34.69
N SER A 309 -8.82 -9.57 -34.93
CA SER A 309 -9.23 -10.50 -35.97
C SER A 309 -9.04 -9.91 -37.38
N LEU A 310 -9.21 -8.61 -37.56
CA LEU A 310 -8.92 -7.94 -38.82
C LEU A 310 -7.43 -8.05 -39.15
N ASP A 311 -6.58 -7.69 -38.20
CA ASP A 311 -5.13 -7.62 -38.41
C ASP A 311 -4.51 -9.02 -38.56
N SER A 312 -5.01 -10.02 -37.82
CA SER A 312 -4.58 -11.43 -37.98
C SER A 312 -4.87 -12.03 -39.37
N ARG A 313 -5.78 -11.43 -40.14
CA ARG A 313 -6.17 -11.88 -41.49
C ARG A 313 -5.52 -11.09 -42.62
N LEU A 314 -4.76 -10.03 -42.30
CA LEU A 314 -4.04 -9.28 -43.31
C LEU A 314 -2.95 -10.14 -43.96
N VAL A 315 -2.68 -9.91 -45.25
CA VAL A 315 -1.60 -10.60 -45.98
C VAL A 315 -0.23 -10.25 -45.38
N SER A 316 -0.08 -9.06 -44.81
CA SER A 316 1.11 -8.61 -44.08
C SER A 316 1.22 -9.18 -42.67
N ALA A 317 0.23 -9.91 -42.17
CA ALA A 317 0.23 -10.46 -40.81
C ALA A 317 1.37 -11.45 -40.60
N THR A 318 2.03 -11.34 -39.44
CA THR A 318 3.08 -12.28 -39.02
C THR A 318 2.52 -13.70 -38.86
N PRO A 319 3.33 -14.75 -39.06
CA PRO A 319 2.87 -16.14 -38.95
C PRO A 319 2.26 -16.44 -37.57
N SER A 320 2.82 -15.86 -36.51
CA SER A 320 2.34 -16.08 -35.15
C SER A 320 1.02 -15.37 -34.84
N LEU A 321 0.73 -14.24 -35.48
CA LEU A 321 -0.58 -13.58 -35.42
C LEU A 321 -1.65 -14.38 -36.15
N ARG A 322 -1.32 -14.96 -37.32
CA ARG A 322 -2.25 -15.80 -38.10
C ARG A 322 -2.71 -17.04 -37.32
N GLN A 323 -1.84 -17.62 -36.48
CA GLN A 323 -2.19 -18.75 -35.61
C GLN A 323 -3.32 -18.41 -34.61
N LEU A 324 -3.47 -17.13 -34.25
CA LEU A 324 -4.51 -16.66 -33.31
C LEU A 324 -5.85 -16.37 -33.99
N SER A 325 -5.93 -16.40 -35.33
CA SER A 325 -7.16 -16.11 -36.08
C SER A 325 -8.32 -17.05 -35.77
N SER A 326 -8.03 -18.34 -35.54
CA SER A 326 -9.04 -19.35 -35.18
C SER A 326 -9.62 -19.11 -33.78
N PRO A 327 -8.80 -19.00 -32.70
CA PRO A 327 -9.30 -18.61 -31.37
C PRO A 327 -10.15 -17.34 -31.38
N LEU A 328 -9.69 -16.28 -32.07
CA LEU A 328 -10.42 -15.02 -32.18
C LEU A 328 -11.80 -15.19 -32.84
N SER A 329 -11.88 -16.00 -33.90
CA SER A 329 -13.14 -16.27 -34.60
C SER A 329 -14.13 -17.05 -33.73
N VAL A 330 -13.65 -18.02 -32.95
CA VAL A 330 -14.48 -18.78 -32.00
C VAL A 330 -15.04 -17.86 -30.91
N LEU A 331 -14.22 -16.97 -30.35
CA LEU A 331 -14.67 -16.03 -29.31
C LEU A 331 -15.67 -15.00 -29.83
N LEU A 332 -15.44 -14.45 -31.02
CA LEU A 332 -16.40 -13.55 -31.68
C LEU A 332 -17.75 -14.25 -31.93
N HIS A 333 -17.73 -15.51 -32.36
CA HIS A 333 -18.97 -16.28 -32.55
C HIS A 333 -19.71 -16.51 -31.22
N ARG A 334 -18.98 -16.85 -30.15
CA ARG A 334 -19.56 -17.01 -28.80
C ARG A 334 -20.16 -15.71 -28.26
N LEU A 335 -19.48 -14.58 -28.45
CA LEU A 335 -19.98 -13.25 -28.04
C LEU A 335 -21.24 -12.85 -28.81
N ASN A 336 -21.28 -13.10 -30.12
CA ASN A 336 -22.46 -12.84 -30.94
C ASN A 336 -23.68 -13.66 -30.49
N GLY A 337 -23.48 -14.88 -29.97
CA GLY A 337 -24.55 -15.70 -29.41
C GLY A 337 -25.08 -15.24 -28.04
N LEU A 338 -24.49 -14.22 -27.42
CA LEU A 338 -24.96 -13.63 -26.15
C LEU A 338 -25.89 -12.43 -26.34
N ARG A 339 -25.93 -11.85 -27.54
CA ARG A 339 -26.94 -10.87 -27.96
C ARG A 339 -28.26 -11.58 -28.23
#